data_AF-A0A7W1TAP8-F1
#
_entry.id   AF-A0A7W1TAP8-F1
#
_cell.length_a   1.000
_cell.length_b   1.000
_cell.length_c   1.000
_cell.angle_alpha   90.00
_cell.angle_beta   90.00
_cell.angle_gamma   90.00
#
_symmetry.space_group_name_H-M   'P 1'
#
loop_
_entity.id
_entity.type
_entity.pdbx_description
1 polymer ?
#
loop_
_entity_poly.entity_id
_entity_poly.type
_entity_poly.pdbx_seq_one_letter_code
_entity_poly.pdbx_strand_id
1 'polypeptide(L)'
;MPTSETVASRNKEMARLYHEDGLNCAEIGRAYGLTRERVRQILAQEGEPPYLQALDAERERIAGLAVPLFTQGLTRERIAEKLDVKAAEVNHLVVVARRAISEGDARPWERRLVKAVEAGLQDRAENHEKQRSQVLPVITTAIQKSGLSARAIAQKSGVSYLTVLSLSKGGKYLPRPNTVRRLARVFPTLAKLVGKA
;
A
#
# COMPACT_ATOMS: atom_id res chain seq x y z
N MET A 1 11.69 25.06 46.99
CA MET A 1 12.49 24.07 46.23
C MET A 1 11.75 22.74 46.31
N PRO A 2 11.29 22.14 45.20
CA PRO A 2 10.66 20.82 45.23
C PRO A 2 11.67 19.78 45.74
N THR A 3 11.22 18.86 46.59
CA THR A 3 12.04 17.77 47.15
C THR A 3 12.42 16.78 46.06
N SER A 4 13.56 16.10 46.18
CA SER A 4 14.04 15.13 45.17
C SER A 4 13.02 14.03 44.87
N GLU A 5 12.20 13.66 45.85
CA GLU A 5 11.15 12.66 45.77
C GLU A 5 9.98 13.09 44.86
N THR A 6 9.60 14.37 44.90
CA THR A 6 8.57 14.92 43.99
C THR A 6 9.02 14.96 42.52
N VAL A 7 10.33 15.14 42.28
CA VAL A 7 10.90 15.15 40.94
C VAL A 7 10.94 13.74 40.35
N ALA A 8 11.34 12.74 41.15
CA ALA A 8 11.35 11.34 40.72
C ALA A 8 9.94 10.81 40.43
N SER A 9 8.95 11.15 41.27
CA SER A 9 7.56 10.77 41.04
C SER A 9 7.00 11.39 39.76
N ARG A 10 7.35 12.65 39.47
CA ARG A 10 6.93 13.34 38.24
C ARG A 10 7.54 12.72 36.98
N ASN A 11 8.80 12.31 37.03
CA ASN A 11 9.47 11.70 35.88
C ASN A 11 8.86 10.34 35.52
N LYS A 12 8.55 9.51 36.54
CA LYS A 12 7.83 8.24 36.35
C LYS A 12 6.44 8.44 35.77
N GLU A 13 5.74 9.47 36.20
CA GLU A 13 4.43 9.82 35.63
C GLU A 13 4.54 10.22 34.15
N MET A 14 5.57 11.00 33.78
CA MET A 14 5.83 11.33 32.37
C MET A 14 6.14 10.09 31.52
N ALA A 15 6.89 9.12 32.06
CA ALA A 15 7.15 7.85 31.39
C ALA A 15 5.85 7.03 31.22
N ARG A 16 4.97 7.02 32.22
CA ARG A 16 3.65 6.38 32.14
C ARG A 16 2.78 7.01 31.04
N LEU A 17 2.65 8.34 31.02
CA LEU A 17 1.89 9.06 29.99
C LEU A 17 2.42 8.80 28.58
N TYR A 18 3.72 8.55 28.48
CA TYR A 18 4.40 8.28 27.23
C TYR A 18 4.18 6.83 26.73
N HIS A 19 4.19 5.83 27.62
CA HIS A 19 4.02 4.41 27.26
C HIS A 19 2.57 3.91 27.28
N GLU A 20 1.81 4.27 28.31
CA GLU A 20 0.46 3.76 28.51
C GLU A 20 -0.57 4.61 27.78
N ASP A 21 -0.42 5.94 27.85
CA ASP A 21 -1.38 6.87 27.26
C ASP A 21 -0.97 7.33 25.84
N GLY A 22 0.25 6.99 25.40
CA GLY A 22 0.74 7.21 24.02
C GLY A 22 0.97 8.67 23.64
N LEU A 23 1.11 9.58 24.62
CA LEU A 23 1.36 10.99 24.35
C LEU A 23 2.76 11.22 23.78
N ASN A 24 2.90 12.13 22.83
CA ASN A 24 4.21 12.50 22.30
C ASN A 24 4.93 13.50 23.23
N CYS A 25 6.26 13.61 23.11
CA CYS A 25 7.08 14.50 23.96
C CYS A 25 6.62 15.97 23.96
N ALA A 26 5.94 16.44 22.91
CA ALA A 26 5.44 17.81 22.84
C ALA A 26 4.12 17.99 23.63
N GLU A 27 3.26 16.98 23.66
CA GLU A 27 2.04 16.96 24.48
C GLU A 27 2.36 16.88 25.97
N ILE A 28 3.28 15.99 26.34
CA ILE A 28 3.79 15.89 27.70
C ILE A 28 4.48 17.20 28.11
N GLY A 29 5.24 17.80 27.19
CA GLY A 29 5.86 19.11 27.42
C GLY A 29 4.83 20.20 27.74
N ARG A 30 3.72 20.26 26.99
CA ARG A 30 2.63 21.22 27.26
C ARG A 30 1.97 20.97 28.61
N ALA A 31 1.70 19.71 28.97
CA ALA A 31 1.03 19.36 30.23
C ALA A 31 1.84 19.75 31.48
N TYR A 32 3.18 19.69 31.39
CA TYR A 32 4.07 19.94 32.52
C TYR A 32 4.88 21.25 32.42
N GLY A 33 4.61 22.09 31.42
CA GLY A 33 5.35 23.33 31.19
C GLY A 33 6.83 23.12 30.85
N LEU A 34 7.15 22.03 30.16
CA LEU A 34 8.51 21.65 29.74
C LEU A 34 8.70 21.72 28.23
N THR A 35 9.93 21.97 27.80
CA THR A 35 10.28 21.87 26.38
C THR A 35 10.32 20.40 25.94
N ARG A 36 10.06 20.16 24.65
CA ARG A 36 10.13 18.82 24.04
C ARG A 36 11.46 18.12 24.33
N GLU A 37 12.58 18.85 24.24
CA GLU A 37 13.91 18.29 24.49
C GLU A 37 14.11 17.93 25.96
N ARG A 38 13.54 18.71 26.88
CA ARG A 38 13.63 18.39 28.31
C ARG A 38 12.87 17.12 28.67
N VAL A 39 11.68 16.93 28.08
CA VAL A 39 10.91 15.68 28.23
C VAL A 39 11.70 14.49 27.67
N ARG A 40 12.35 14.65 26.51
CA ARG A 40 13.19 13.59 25.91
C ARG A 40 14.32 13.15 26.85
N GLN A 41 14.99 14.10 27.50
CA GLN A 41 16.06 13.79 28.47
C GLN A 41 15.52 13.07 29.71
N ILE A 42 14.34 13.45 30.20
CA ILE A 42 13.71 12.80 31.36
C ILE A 42 13.34 11.35 31.03
N LEU A 43 12.71 11.12 29.87
CA LEU A 43 12.36 9.77 29.43
C LEU A 43 13.60 8.89 29.28
N ALA A 44 14.70 9.43 28.72
CA ALA A 44 15.97 8.71 28.62
C ALA A 44 16.58 8.35 29.99
N GLN A 45 16.37 9.17 31.02
CA GLN A 45 16.83 8.90 32.39
C GLN A 45 16.02 7.80 33.08
N GLU A 46 14.74 7.66 32.75
CA GLU A 46 13.86 6.59 33.23
C GLU A 46 14.04 5.28 32.44
N GLY A 47 15.01 5.22 31.53
CA GLY A 47 15.30 4.04 30.71
C GLY A 47 14.41 3.90 29.48
N GLU A 48 13.58 4.90 29.18
CA GLU A 48 12.71 4.85 28.02
C GLU A 48 13.48 5.22 26.74
N PRO A 49 13.41 4.36 25.72
CA PRO A 49 14.09 4.62 24.46
C PRO A 49 13.52 5.91 23.85
N PRO A 50 14.36 6.79 23.29
CA PRO A 50 13.88 7.99 22.60
C PRO A 50 12.85 7.58 21.56
N TYR A 51 11.70 8.25 21.48
CA TYR A 51 10.56 8.00 20.56
C TYR A 51 10.86 7.41 19.19
N LEU A 52 11.99 7.79 18.60
CA LEU A 52 12.47 7.25 17.33
C LEU A 52 12.82 5.75 17.38
N GLN A 53 13.41 5.25 18.48
CA GLN A 53 13.75 3.83 18.66
C GLN A 53 12.51 2.96 18.89
N ALA A 54 11.53 3.42 19.68
CA ALA A 54 10.26 2.72 19.86
C ALA A 54 9.45 2.67 18.54
N LEU A 55 9.44 3.77 17.78
CA LEU A 55 8.86 3.81 16.43
C LEU A 55 9.56 2.88 15.46
N ASP A 56 10.88 2.75 15.55
CA ASP A 56 11.65 1.89 14.67
C ASP A 56 11.42 0.40 14.97
N ALA A 57 11.31 0.02 16.24
CA ALA A 57 10.93 -1.35 16.62
C ALA A 57 9.52 -1.70 16.12
N GLU A 58 8.57 -0.77 16.25
CA GLU A 58 7.21 -0.97 15.77
C GLU A 58 7.14 -1.06 14.24
N ARG A 59 7.90 -0.22 13.54
CA ARG A 59 8.06 -0.32 12.08
C ARG A 59 8.66 -1.66 11.67
N GLU A 60 9.70 -2.13 12.35
CA GLU A 60 10.29 -3.44 12.06
C GLU A 60 9.26 -4.57 12.27
N ARG A 61 8.48 -4.51 13.36
CA ARG A 61 7.39 -5.46 13.63
C ARG A 61 6.35 -5.48 12.51
N ILE A 62 5.81 -4.32 12.14
CA ILE A 62 4.83 -4.18 11.06
C ILE A 62 5.43 -4.64 9.73
N ALA A 63 6.69 -4.28 9.44
CA ALA A 63 7.39 -4.73 8.23
C ALA A 63 7.52 -6.25 8.19
N GLY A 64 7.86 -6.90 9.31
CA GLY A 64 7.94 -8.35 9.41
C GLY A 64 6.63 -9.04 9.03
N LEU A 65 5.49 -8.47 9.45
CA LEU A 65 4.15 -8.96 9.10
C LEU A 65 3.77 -8.63 7.64
N ALA A 66 4.17 -7.47 7.14
CA ALA A 66 3.83 -6.99 5.80
C ALA A 66 4.64 -7.69 4.69
N VAL A 67 5.90 -8.07 4.94
CA VAL A 67 6.78 -8.74 3.97
C VAL A 67 6.13 -9.94 3.27
N PRO A 68 5.63 -10.97 3.97
CA PRO A 68 5.01 -12.12 3.30
C PRO A 68 3.77 -11.72 2.49
N LEU A 69 3.01 -10.72 2.93
CA LEU A 69 1.82 -10.24 2.21
C LEU A 69 2.21 -9.47 0.94
N PHE A 70 3.29 -8.69 0.97
CA PHE A 70 3.85 -8.07 -0.23
C PHE A 70 4.37 -9.12 -1.21
N THR A 71 5.07 -10.15 -0.74
CA THR A 71 5.54 -11.25 -1.60
C THR A 71 4.39 -12.00 -2.27
N GLN A 72 3.24 -12.13 -1.60
CA GLN A 72 2.00 -12.67 -2.18
C GLN A 72 1.32 -11.71 -3.17
N GLY A 73 1.91 -10.54 -3.44
CA GLY A 73 1.36 -9.57 -4.35
C GLY A 73 0.13 -8.83 -3.79
N LEU A 74 -0.08 -8.73 -2.48
CA LEU A 74 -1.19 -7.93 -1.91
C LEU A 74 -0.89 -6.42 -1.97
N THR A 75 -1.93 -5.63 -2.25
CA THR A 75 -1.79 -4.16 -2.31
C THR A 75 -1.61 -3.57 -0.92
N ARG A 76 -1.10 -2.34 -0.83
CA ARG A 76 -0.87 -1.68 0.46
C ARG A 76 -2.16 -1.56 1.27
N GLU A 77 -3.28 -1.33 0.59
CA GLU A 77 -4.61 -1.22 1.17
C GLU A 77 -5.05 -2.56 1.79
N ARG A 78 -4.93 -3.67 1.04
CA ARG A 78 -5.30 -5.00 1.55
C ARG A 78 -4.36 -5.47 2.66
N ILE A 79 -3.10 -5.07 2.62
CA ILE A 79 -2.15 -5.34 3.70
C ILE A 79 -2.56 -4.58 4.95
N ALA A 80 -2.89 -3.29 4.82
CA ALA A 80 -3.35 -2.47 5.92
C ALA A 80 -4.61 -3.04 6.59
N GLU A 81 -5.59 -3.45 5.78
CA GLU A 81 -6.79 -4.15 6.26
C GLU A 81 -6.46 -5.44 7.02
N LYS A 82 -5.55 -6.28 6.48
CA LYS A 82 -5.17 -7.55 7.11
C LYS A 82 -4.41 -7.38 8.42
N LEU A 83 -3.65 -6.31 8.54
CA LEU A 83 -2.83 -6.01 9.71
C LEU A 83 -3.55 -5.13 10.72
N ASP A 84 -4.79 -4.72 10.42
CA ASP A 84 -5.57 -3.77 11.22
C ASP A 84 -4.82 -2.46 11.50
N VAL A 85 -4.16 -1.93 10.47
CA VAL A 85 -3.42 -0.66 10.52
C VAL A 85 -3.92 0.31 9.46
N LYS A 86 -3.54 1.58 9.56
CA LYS A 86 -3.92 2.58 8.55
C LYS A 86 -3.12 2.36 7.26
N ALA A 87 -3.76 2.51 6.09
CA ALA A 87 -3.07 2.42 4.80
C ALA A 87 -1.90 3.41 4.66
N ALA A 88 -2.03 4.60 5.28
CA ALA A 88 -0.96 5.59 5.35
C ALA A 88 0.29 5.07 6.06
N GLU A 89 0.14 4.19 7.04
CA GLU A 89 1.23 3.62 7.83
C GLU A 89 2.05 2.62 7.02
N VAL A 90 1.38 1.72 6.30
CA VAL A 90 2.03 0.81 5.34
C VAL A 90 2.72 1.59 4.23
N ASN A 91 2.11 2.69 3.75
CA ASN A 91 2.74 3.55 2.76
C ASN A 91 4.00 4.23 3.30
N HIS A 92 3.91 4.80 4.51
CA HIS A 92 5.04 5.46 5.18
C HIS A 92 6.20 4.49 5.42
N LEU A 93 5.90 3.26 5.85
CA LEU A 93 6.88 2.18 6.03
C LEU A 93 7.71 1.93 4.76
N VAL A 94 7.05 1.81 3.61
CA VAL A 94 7.72 1.59 2.32
C VAL A 94 8.55 2.82 1.90
N VAL A 95 8.03 4.03 2.12
CA VAL A 95 8.74 5.28 1.77
C VAL A 95 10.00 5.44 2.61
N VAL A 96 9.92 5.24 3.93
CA VAL A 96 11.09 5.31 4.83
C VAL A 96 12.13 4.27 4.44
N ALA A 97 11.73 3.02 4.21
CA ALA A 97 12.66 1.96 3.82
C ALA A 97 13.36 2.26 2.49
N ARG A 98 12.65 2.77 1.48
CA ARG A 98 13.25 3.18 0.20
C ARG A 98 14.24 4.33 0.36
N ARG A 99 13.89 5.32 1.19
CA ARG A 99 14.76 6.45 1.47
C ARG A 99 16.06 5.99 2.14
N ALA A 100 15.97 5.14 3.16
CA ALA A 100 17.14 4.57 3.83
C ALA A 100 18.04 3.79 2.85
N ILE A 101 17.46 3.07 1.88
CA ILE A 101 18.25 2.36 0.85
C ILE A 101 18.98 3.36 -0.05
N SER A 102 18.29 4.42 -0.47
CA SER A 102 18.88 5.48 -1.31
C SER A 102 20.00 6.24 -0.60
N GLU A 103 19.88 6.42 0.72
CA GLU A 103 20.88 7.11 1.55
C GLU A 103 22.04 6.18 1.96
N GLY A 104 21.96 4.88 1.65
CA GLY A 104 22.99 3.88 1.99
C GLY A 104 22.92 3.34 3.41
N ASP A 105 22.03 3.88 4.25
CA ASP A 105 21.89 3.55 5.69
C ASP A 105 20.77 2.53 5.97
N ALA A 106 20.33 1.78 4.95
CA ALA A 106 19.24 0.83 5.11
C ALA A 106 19.60 -0.36 5.99
N ARG A 107 18.72 -0.60 6.97
CA ARG A 107 18.70 -1.76 7.85
C ARG A 107 18.25 -3.03 7.12
N PRO A 108 18.54 -4.23 7.67
CA PRO A 108 18.16 -5.49 7.03
C PRO A 108 16.66 -5.62 6.77
N TRP A 109 15.80 -5.20 7.69
CA TRP A 109 14.35 -5.31 7.52
C TRP A 109 13.82 -4.38 6.43
N GLU A 110 14.39 -3.18 6.28
CA GLU A 110 14.03 -2.21 5.24
C GLU A 110 14.35 -2.77 3.84
N ARG A 111 15.52 -3.40 3.69
CA ARG A 111 15.93 -4.08 2.45
C ARG A 111 14.99 -5.24 2.11
N ARG A 112 14.65 -6.08 3.09
CA ARG A 112 13.70 -7.20 2.91
C ARG A 112 12.33 -6.69 2.47
N LEU A 113 11.83 -5.63 3.11
CA LEU A 113 10.56 -5.02 2.78
C LEU A 113 10.52 -4.51 1.33
N VAL A 114 11.50 -3.71 0.92
CA VAL A 114 11.53 -3.16 -0.44
C VAL A 114 11.65 -4.27 -1.49
N LYS A 115 12.49 -5.28 -1.25
CA LYS A 115 12.59 -6.46 -2.13
C LYS A 115 11.27 -7.22 -2.24
N ALA A 116 10.53 -7.37 -1.13
CA ALA A 116 9.22 -8.01 -1.14
C ALA A 116 8.18 -7.21 -1.93
N VAL A 117 8.20 -5.88 -1.80
CA VAL A 117 7.34 -4.98 -2.60
C VAL A 117 7.64 -5.13 -4.09
N GLU A 118 8.91 -5.17 -4.47
CA GLU A 118 9.34 -5.34 -5.88
C GLU A 118 8.92 -6.70 -6.43
N ALA A 119 9.14 -7.77 -5.68
CA ALA A 119 8.72 -9.12 -6.05
C ALA A 119 7.19 -9.20 -6.27
N GLY A 120 6.40 -8.62 -5.36
CA GLY A 120 4.95 -8.58 -5.50
C GLY A 120 4.47 -7.75 -6.69
N LEU A 121 5.18 -6.67 -7.04
CA LEU A 121 4.88 -5.88 -8.24
C LEU A 121 5.21 -6.65 -9.53
N GLN A 122 6.31 -7.38 -9.55
CA GLN A 122 6.70 -8.21 -10.67
C GLN A 122 5.69 -9.34 -10.90
N ASP A 123 5.31 -10.08 -9.85
CA ASP A 123 4.30 -11.13 -9.96
C ASP A 123 2.96 -10.60 -10.49
N ARG A 124 2.53 -9.41 -10.05
CA ARG A 124 1.34 -8.75 -10.62
C ARG A 124 1.50 -8.41 -12.09
N ALA A 125 2.66 -7.90 -12.49
CA ALA A 125 2.92 -7.57 -13.89
C ALA A 125 2.88 -8.82 -14.77
N GLU A 126 3.48 -9.92 -14.31
CA GLU A 126 3.45 -11.22 -14.98
C GLU A 126 2.03 -11.77 -15.07
N ASN A 127 1.26 -11.70 -13.98
CA ASN A 127 -0.14 -12.15 -13.95
C ASN A 127 -1.02 -11.28 -14.87
N HIS A 128 -0.81 -9.97 -14.92
CA HIS A 128 -1.51 -9.08 -15.84
C HIS A 128 -1.15 -9.36 -17.30
N GLU A 129 0.11 -9.66 -17.60
CA GLU A 129 0.53 -10.01 -18.97
C GLU A 129 0.00 -11.40 -19.39
N LYS A 130 -0.04 -12.37 -18.48
CA LYS A 130 -0.72 -13.66 -18.69
C LYS A 130 -2.21 -13.47 -18.98
N GLN A 131 -2.91 -12.64 -18.20
CA GLN A 131 -4.31 -12.32 -18.47
C GLN A 131 -4.49 -11.62 -19.80
N ARG A 132 -3.65 -10.63 -20.11
CA ARG A 132 -3.69 -9.90 -21.39
C ARG A 132 -3.50 -10.83 -22.58
N SER A 133 -2.47 -11.68 -22.56
CA SER A 133 -2.19 -12.64 -23.63
C SER A 133 -3.28 -13.68 -23.81
N GLN A 134 -4.04 -14.03 -22.76
CA GLN A 134 -5.16 -14.97 -22.85
C GLN A 134 -6.47 -14.30 -23.29
N VAL A 135 -6.81 -13.13 -22.72
CA VAL A 135 -8.12 -12.50 -22.88
C VAL A 135 -8.19 -11.62 -24.13
N LEU A 136 -7.13 -10.86 -24.41
CA LEU A 136 -7.14 -9.89 -25.50
C LEU A 136 -7.38 -10.55 -26.87
N PRO A 137 -6.70 -11.66 -27.25
CA PRO A 137 -6.96 -12.32 -28.53
C PRO A 137 -8.39 -12.80 -28.71
N VAL A 138 -9.06 -13.22 -27.62
CA VAL A 138 -10.46 -13.66 -27.68
C VAL A 138 -11.38 -12.48 -27.99
N ILE A 139 -11.15 -11.33 -27.34
CA ILE A 139 -11.91 -10.10 -27.60
C ILE A 139 -11.68 -9.61 -29.03
N THR A 140 -10.43 -9.52 -29.46
CA THR A 140 -10.10 -9.01 -30.80
C THR A 140 -10.65 -9.92 -31.89
N THR A 141 -10.54 -11.23 -31.73
CA THR A 141 -11.12 -12.22 -32.66
C THR A 141 -12.64 -12.12 -32.73
N ALA A 142 -13.32 -11.98 -31.59
CA ALA A 142 -14.79 -11.83 -31.57
C ALA A 142 -15.24 -10.57 -32.32
N ILE A 143 -14.54 -9.46 -32.13
CA ILE A 143 -14.81 -8.20 -32.84
C ILE A 143 -14.57 -8.37 -34.34
N GLN A 144 -13.42 -8.91 -34.75
CA GLN A 144 -13.06 -9.06 -36.16
C GLN A 144 -13.97 -10.03 -36.91
N LYS A 145 -14.36 -11.15 -36.30
CA LYS A 145 -15.24 -12.15 -36.91
C LYS A 145 -16.71 -11.75 -36.93
N SER A 146 -17.10 -10.68 -36.23
CA SER A 146 -18.50 -10.26 -36.14
C SER A 146 -19.09 -9.73 -37.45
N GLY A 147 -18.24 -9.29 -38.39
CA GLY A 147 -18.67 -8.58 -39.60
C GLY A 147 -19.29 -7.20 -39.33
N LEU A 148 -19.36 -6.75 -38.07
CA LEU A 148 -19.91 -5.45 -37.70
C LEU A 148 -18.84 -4.36 -37.78
N SER A 149 -19.26 -3.16 -38.19
CA SER A 149 -18.38 -1.99 -38.11
C SER A 149 -18.12 -1.60 -36.65
N ALA A 150 -16.94 -1.02 -36.39
CA ALA A 150 -16.58 -0.53 -35.05
C ALA A 150 -17.62 0.47 -34.50
N ARG A 151 -18.26 1.26 -35.36
CA ARG A 151 -19.33 2.20 -34.99
C ARG A 151 -20.60 1.48 -34.54
N ALA A 152 -21.02 0.43 -35.25
CA ALA A 152 -22.18 -0.38 -34.87
C ALA A 152 -21.95 -1.10 -33.52
N ILE A 153 -20.75 -1.65 -33.31
CA ILE A 153 -20.39 -2.30 -32.05
C ILE A 153 -20.39 -1.28 -30.90
N ALA A 154 -19.80 -0.10 -31.11
CA ALA A 154 -19.77 0.98 -30.11
C ALA A 154 -21.18 1.40 -29.69
N GLN A 155 -22.10 1.59 -30.64
CA GLN A 155 -23.49 1.95 -30.37
C GLN A 155 -24.22 0.85 -29.59
N LYS A 156 -24.10 -0.43 -30.00
CA LYS A 156 -24.81 -1.54 -29.35
C LYS A 156 -24.26 -1.88 -27.95
N SER A 157 -22.94 -1.80 -27.76
CA SER A 157 -22.30 -2.08 -26.46
C SER A 157 -22.29 -0.87 -25.52
N GLY A 158 -22.41 0.34 -26.08
CA GLY A 158 -22.18 1.62 -25.42
C GLY A 158 -20.70 1.91 -25.12
N VAL A 159 -19.77 1.08 -25.59
CA VAL A 159 -18.33 1.34 -25.46
C VAL A 159 -17.92 2.44 -26.43
N SER A 160 -16.95 3.28 -26.04
CA SER A 160 -16.42 4.33 -26.92
C SER A 160 -15.94 3.77 -28.25
N TYR A 161 -16.26 4.47 -29.35
CA TYR A 161 -15.80 4.12 -30.69
C TYR A 161 -14.27 3.94 -30.76
N LEU A 162 -13.50 4.84 -30.12
CA LEU A 162 -12.03 4.75 -30.11
C LEU A 162 -11.53 3.47 -29.43
N THR A 163 -12.21 3.04 -28.36
CA THR A 163 -11.87 1.79 -27.67
C THR A 163 -12.16 0.58 -28.56
N VAL A 164 -13.32 0.54 -29.21
CA VAL A 164 -13.67 -0.55 -30.14
C VAL A 164 -12.71 -0.59 -31.32
N LEU A 165 -12.38 0.57 -31.91
CA LEU A 165 -11.45 0.69 -33.02
C LEU A 165 -10.03 0.24 -32.64
N SER A 166 -9.59 0.59 -31.43
CA SER A 166 -8.30 0.11 -30.92
C SER A 166 -8.28 -1.41 -30.80
N LEU A 167 -9.35 -2.00 -30.26
CA LEU A 167 -9.48 -3.46 -30.11
C LEU A 167 -9.59 -4.18 -31.46
N SER A 168 -10.32 -3.64 -32.44
CA SER A 168 -10.40 -4.25 -33.76
C SER A 168 -9.04 -4.31 -34.48
N LYS A 169 -8.13 -3.39 -34.15
CA LYS A 169 -6.75 -3.34 -34.65
C LYS A 169 -5.75 -4.12 -33.81
N GLY A 170 -6.21 -5.04 -32.96
CA GLY A 170 -5.38 -5.91 -32.14
C GLY A 170 -5.22 -5.47 -30.68
N GLY A 171 -5.55 -4.22 -30.35
CA GLY A 171 -5.52 -3.68 -28.98
C GLY A 171 -4.12 -3.67 -28.36
N LYS A 172 -3.76 -2.60 -27.63
CA LYS A 172 -2.51 -2.60 -26.85
C LYS A 172 -2.72 -3.03 -25.41
N TYR A 173 -3.89 -2.74 -24.84
CA TYR A 173 -4.16 -2.91 -23.41
C TYR A 173 -5.38 -3.79 -23.17
N LEU A 174 -5.36 -4.54 -22.07
CA LEU A 174 -6.51 -5.30 -21.61
C LEU A 174 -7.66 -4.32 -21.26
N PRO A 175 -8.86 -4.48 -21.83
CA PRO A 175 -9.99 -3.62 -21.48
C PRO A 175 -10.37 -3.82 -20.02
N ARG A 176 -10.79 -2.74 -19.36
CA ARG A 176 -11.33 -2.80 -18.00
C ARG A 176 -12.50 -3.80 -17.91
N PRO A 177 -12.74 -4.43 -16.74
CA PRO A 177 -13.80 -5.42 -16.57
C PRO A 177 -15.18 -4.92 -17.03
N ASN A 178 -15.50 -3.65 -16.74
CA ASN A 178 -16.76 -3.04 -17.17
C ASN A 178 -16.86 -2.92 -18.70
N THR A 179 -15.76 -2.63 -19.39
CA THR A 179 -15.72 -2.60 -20.85
C THR A 179 -16.00 -3.99 -21.43
N VAL A 180 -15.40 -5.04 -20.85
CA VAL A 180 -15.66 -6.43 -21.26
C VAL A 180 -17.12 -6.82 -21.05
N ARG A 181 -17.73 -6.46 -19.90
CA ARG A 181 -19.17 -6.66 -19.65
C ARG A 181 -20.05 -6.00 -20.71
N ARG A 182 -19.72 -4.79 -21.12
CA ARG A 182 -20.47 -4.04 -22.13
C ARG A 182 -20.34 -4.66 -23.51
N LEU A 183 -19.14 -5.11 -23.88
CA LEU A 183 -18.91 -5.85 -25.12
C LEU A 183 -19.63 -7.20 -25.12
N ALA A 184 -19.76 -7.85 -23.96
CA ALA A 184 -20.48 -9.13 -23.84
C ALA A 184 -21.97 -9.05 -24.20
N ARG A 185 -22.58 -7.85 -24.17
CA ARG A 185 -23.95 -7.63 -24.67
C ARG A 185 -24.08 -7.85 -26.18
N VAL A 186 -23.01 -7.62 -26.91
CA VAL A 186 -22.92 -7.81 -28.37
C VAL A 186 -22.31 -9.16 -28.70
N PHE A 187 -21.37 -9.63 -27.87
CA PHE A 187 -20.63 -10.87 -28.07
C PHE A 187 -20.79 -11.78 -26.85
N PRO A 188 -21.84 -12.62 -26.79
CA PRO A 188 -22.11 -13.48 -25.64
C PRO A 188 -20.95 -14.39 -25.24
N THR A 189 -20.09 -14.76 -26.19
CA THR A 189 -18.86 -15.53 -25.94
C THR A 189 -17.90 -14.85 -24.95
N LEU A 190 -17.95 -13.52 -24.83
CA LEU A 190 -17.12 -12.74 -23.91
C LEU A 190 -17.66 -12.72 -22.47
N ALA A 191 -18.88 -13.20 -22.22
CA ALA A 191 -19.47 -13.21 -20.87
C ALA A 191 -18.60 -13.99 -19.86
N LYS A 192 -17.94 -15.07 -20.33
CA LYS A 192 -17.04 -15.90 -19.52
C LYS A 192 -15.73 -15.20 -19.13
N LEU A 193 -15.42 -14.05 -19.74
CA LEU A 193 -14.17 -13.31 -19.52
C LEU A 193 -14.33 -12.15 -18.53
N VAL A 194 -15.55 -11.83 -18.10
CA VAL A 194 -15.86 -10.68 -17.23
C VAL A 194 -15.13 -10.71 -15.88
N GLY A 195 -14.83 -11.90 -15.36
CA GLY A 195 -14.06 -12.08 -14.11
C GLY A 195 -12.56 -12.30 -14.31
N LYS A 196 -12.09 -12.34 -15.56
CA LYS A 196 -10.69 -12.57 -15.93
C LYS A 196 -10.00 -11.34 -16.50
N ALA A 197 -10.76 -10.26 -16.73
CA ALA A 197 -10.33 -8.96 -17.19
C ALA A 197 -10.60 -7.92 -16.11
#